data_AF-A0A8S1T885-F1
#
_entry.id   AF-A0A8S1T885-F1
#
_cell.length_a   1.000
_cell.length_b   1.000
_cell.length_c   1.000
_cell.angle_alpha   90.00
_cell.angle_beta   90.00
_cell.angle_gamma   90.00
#
_symmetry.space_group_name_H-M   'P 1'
#
loop_
_entity.id
_entity.type
_entity.pdbx_description
1 polymer ?
#
loop_
_entity_poly.entity_id
_entity_poly.type
_entity_poly.pdbx_seq_one_letter_code
_entity_poly.pdbx_strand_id
1 'polypeptide(L)'
;MEEQQQQNYSDLVNQEIKQNKPIKWEVDNMPQTKVGQMKKETIYIFWFEFIGTFMLTFCIYASNNNPFVFACAYGMLILVAQNQKCTFNPAITTVLSGNDKGLWVSVAIGSQFGGAFLASLFGFLCFKNYVNDVPYISQTNIEAYFAVIIGEILGSLILCAGFIFQYDELMDFSSDRLEHSIIISALYSVGRTLSYVAKSSLNPAIAFGLVFFECCKDGHWGRFWNLWIYSILPFVGAFFSFAIIKVIYRDCYEKQIQAGLRE
;
A
#
# COMPACT_ATOMS: atom_id res chain seq x y z
N MET A 1 29.48 -37.42 12.66
CA MET A 1 29.70 -36.64 11.40
C MET A 1 28.37 -36.15 10.84
N GLU A 2 27.32 -36.98 10.81
CA GLU A 2 25.95 -36.57 10.41
C GLU A 2 25.30 -35.54 11.35
N GLU A 3 25.47 -35.67 12.68
CA GLU A 3 24.93 -34.70 13.65
C GLU A 3 25.52 -33.29 13.48
N GLN A 4 26.81 -33.20 13.14
CA GLN A 4 27.47 -31.91 12.87
C GLN A 4 26.99 -31.28 11.55
N GLN A 5 26.62 -32.08 10.55
CA GLN A 5 26.03 -31.57 9.31
C GLN A 5 24.58 -31.09 9.52
N GLN A 6 23.79 -31.80 10.34
CA GLN A 6 22.44 -31.38 10.68
C GLN A 6 22.41 -30.11 11.53
N GLN A 7 23.30 -29.96 12.50
CA GLN A 7 23.42 -28.71 13.27
C GLN A 7 23.80 -27.53 12.39
N ASN A 8 24.80 -27.72 11.50
CA ASN A 8 25.25 -26.65 10.61
C ASN A 8 24.17 -26.24 9.60
N TYR A 9 23.38 -27.19 9.10
CA TYR A 9 22.23 -26.91 8.26
C TYR A 9 21.12 -26.16 9.01
N SER A 10 20.82 -26.58 10.24
CA SER A 10 19.81 -25.92 11.09
C SER A 10 20.20 -24.49 11.42
N ASP A 11 21.48 -24.23 11.70
CA ASP A 11 21.99 -22.89 11.99
C ASP A 11 21.99 -21.97 10.77
N LEU A 12 22.30 -22.51 9.59
CA LEU A 12 22.19 -21.78 8.31
C LEU A 12 20.74 -21.42 7.99
N VAL A 13 19.81 -22.36 8.14
CA VAL A 13 18.37 -22.12 7.96
C VAL A 13 17.85 -21.08 8.96
N ASN A 14 18.27 -21.17 10.22
CA ASN A 14 17.88 -20.18 11.25
C ASN A 14 18.47 -18.79 11.00
N GLN A 15 19.65 -18.68 10.39
CA GLN A 15 20.23 -17.40 9.96
C GLN A 15 19.49 -16.82 8.75
N GLU A 16 19.15 -17.64 7.75
CA GLU A 16 18.32 -17.19 6.62
C GLU A 16 16.93 -16.75 7.07
N ILE A 17 16.28 -17.50 7.99
CA ILE A 17 14.98 -17.12 8.56
C ILE A 17 15.07 -15.78 9.29
N LYS A 18 16.14 -15.53 10.06
CA LYS A 18 16.35 -14.22 10.72
C LYS A 18 16.58 -13.10 9.71
N GLN A 19 17.26 -13.37 8.60
CA GLN A 19 17.45 -12.38 7.52
C GLN A 19 16.22 -12.21 6.62
N ASN A 20 15.26 -13.14 6.66
CA ASN A 20 14.03 -13.16 5.86
C ASN A 20 12.78 -12.67 6.61
N LYS A 21 12.92 -11.95 7.72
CA LYS A 21 11.77 -11.28 8.35
C LYS A 21 11.51 -9.90 7.74
N PRO A 22 10.24 -9.47 7.59
CA PRO A 22 9.91 -8.11 7.21
C PRO A 22 10.34 -7.11 8.30
N ILE A 23 10.68 -5.87 7.92
CA ILE A 23 10.95 -4.80 8.90
C ILE A 23 9.66 -4.50 9.67
N LYS A 24 9.70 -4.67 10.99
CA LYS A 24 8.61 -4.27 11.89
C LYS A 24 8.67 -2.75 12.15
N TRP A 25 7.51 -2.09 12.18
CA TRP A 25 7.43 -0.65 12.41
C TRP A 25 7.41 -0.37 13.92
N GLU A 26 8.57 -0.25 14.55
CA GLU A 26 8.66 0.25 15.93
C GLU A 26 8.43 1.77 15.94
N VAL A 27 7.40 2.21 16.67
CA VAL A 27 7.05 3.64 16.84
C VAL A 27 8.00 4.33 17.83
N ASP A 28 8.63 3.59 18.74
CA ASP A 28 9.32 4.17 19.91
C ASP A 28 10.86 4.13 19.85
N ASN A 29 11.48 3.38 18.94
CA ASN A 29 12.95 3.27 18.83
C ASN A 29 13.49 3.50 17.42
N MET A 30 13.14 4.62 16.78
CA MET A 30 13.97 5.07 15.68
C MET A 30 15.26 5.68 16.24
N PRO A 31 16.44 5.07 16.01
CA PRO A 31 17.68 5.74 16.36
C PRO A 31 17.68 7.09 15.65
N GLN A 32 17.93 8.16 16.40
CA GLN A 32 18.20 9.47 15.82
C GLN A 32 19.48 9.32 14.98
N THR A 33 19.31 8.98 13.70
CA THR A 33 20.42 8.76 12.79
C THR A 33 21.04 10.12 12.46
N LYS A 34 22.38 10.15 12.44
CA LYS A 34 23.15 11.36 12.10
C LYS A 34 22.61 11.92 10.78
N VAL A 35 22.53 13.25 10.64
CA VAL A 35 21.93 13.98 9.51
C VAL A 35 22.33 13.44 8.11
N GLY A 36 23.53 12.85 7.96
CA GLY A 36 23.97 12.21 6.72
C GLY A 36 23.31 10.85 6.38
N GLN A 37 22.95 10.03 7.37
CA GLN A 37 22.26 8.75 7.18
C GLN A 37 20.79 8.96 6.79
N MET A 38 20.10 9.91 7.44
CA MET A 38 18.72 10.28 7.07
C MET A 38 18.58 10.70 5.61
N LYS A 39 19.57 11.45 5.07
CA LYS A 39 19.56 11.83 3.64
C LYS A 39 19.65 10.62 2.71
N LYS A 40 20.48 9.62 3.06
CA LYS A 40 20.66 8.42 2.23
C LYS A 40 19.41 7.54 2.24
N GLU A 41 18.81 7.33 3.41
CA GLU A 41 17.54 6.58 3.57
C GLU A 41 16.39 7.26 2.81
N THR A 42 16.28 8.58 2.92
CA THR A 42 15.25 9.36 2.22
C THR A 42 15.37 9.22 0.69
N ILE A 43 16.58 9.16 0.14
CA ILE A 43 16.81 8.94 -1.30
C ILE A 43 16.36 7.53 -1.72
N TYR A 44 16.62 6.50 -0.91
CA TYR A 44 16.13 5.15 -1.21
C TYR A 44 14.61 5.10 -1.16
N ILE A 45 14.00 5.66 -0.11
CA ILE A 45 12.53 5.75 0.00
C ILE A 45 11.96 6.46 -1.22
N PHE A 46 12.52 7.60 -1.62
CA PHE A 46 12.10 8.31 -2.83
C PHE A 46 12.10 7.39 -4.06
N TRP A 47 13.20 6.69 -4.34
CA TRP A 47 13.30 5.87 -5.55
C TRP A 47 12.40 4.65 -5.51
N PHE A 48 12.32 3.95 -4.38
CA PHE A 48 11.42 2.80 -4.25
C PHE A 48 9.97 3.24 -4.39
N GLU A 49 9.53 4.24 -3.64
CA GLU A 49 8.16 4.75 -3.69
C GLU A 49 7.80 5.29 -5.08
N PHE A 50 8.71 6.04 -5.71
CA PHE A 50 8.54 6.53 -7.08
C PHE A 50 8.43 5.39 -8.10
N ILE A 51 9.41 4.49 -8.16
CA ILE A 51 9.48 3.42 -9.17
C ILE A 51 8.36 2.41 -8.92
N GLY A 52 8.10 2.03 -7.67
CA GLY A 52 7.03 1.11 -7.31
C GLY A 52 5.66 1.66 -7.69
N THR A 53 5.37 2.92 -7.35
CA THR A 53 4.08 3.54 -7.72
C THR A 53 3.97 3.76 -9.23
N PHE A 54 5.09 4.07 -9.90
CA PHE A 54 5.16 4.09 -11.36
C PHE A 54 4.79 2.72 -11.95
N MET A 55 5.43 1.64 -11.49
CA MET A 55 5.18 0.29 -11.99
C MET A 55 3.74 -0.16 -11.73
N LEU A 56 3.18 0.14 -10.57
CA LEU A 56 1.77 -0.09 -10.27
C LEU A 56 0.87 0.65 -11.26
N THR A 57 1.04 1.96 -11.38
CA THR A 57 0.17 2.76 -12.25
C THR A 57 0.31 2.35 -13.72
N PHE A 58 1.52 2.03 -14.17
CA PHE A 58 1.76 1.51 -15.52
C PHE A 58 1.12 0.14 -15.74
N CYS A 59 1.08 -0.71 -14.71
CA CYS A 59 0.40 -2.01 -14.76
C CYS A 59 -1.10 -1.87 -15.04
N ILE A 60 -1.75 -0.78 -14.61
CA ILE A 60 -3.16 -0.51 -14.96
C ILE A 60 -3.32 -0.42 -16.47
N TYR A 61 -2.44 0.32 -17.16
CA TYR A 61 -2.46 0.40 -18.62
C TYR A 61 -2.10 -0.95 -19.26
N ALA A 62 -1.01 -1.57 -18.80
CA ALA A 62 -0.49 -2.80 -19.41
C ALA A 62 -1.42 -4.01 -19.25
N SER A 63 -2.20 -4.06 -18.16
CA SER A 63 -3.11 -5.17 -17.85
C SER A 63 -4.56 -4.92 -18.25
N ASN A 64 -4.85 -3.77 -18.86
CA ASN A 64 -6.21 -3.28 -19.05
C ASN A 64 -7.04 -3.30 -17.77
N ASN A 65 -6.45 -2.75 -16.71
CA ASN A 65 -7.02 -2.64 -15.37
C ASN A 65 -7.51 -3.98 -14.78
N ASN A 66 -6.85 -5.09 -15.13
CA ASN A 66 -7.17 -6.39 -14.57
C ASN A 66 -6.87 -6.39 -13.05
N PRO A 67 -7.88 -6.62 -12.18
CA PRO A 67 -7.70 -6.49 -10.74
C PRO A 67 -6.74 -7.53 -10.17
N PHE A 68 -6.72 -8.74 -10.73
CA PHE A 68 -5.84 -9.82 -10.29
C PHE A 68 -4.38 -9.52 -10.63
N VAL A 69 -4.09 -9.11 -11.88
CA VAL A 69 -2.72 -8.75 -12.29
C VAL A 69 -2.19 -7.59 -11.46
N PHE A 70 -3.05 -6.61 -11.17
CA PHE A 70 -2.67 -5.48 -10.35
C PHE A 70 -2.36 -5.87 -8.90
N ALA A 71 -3.14 -6.80 -8.32
CA ALA A 71 -2.86 -7.35 -7.00
C ALA A 71 -1.55 -8.13 -6.95
N CYS A 72 -1.29 -8.99 -7.93
CA CYS A 72 -0.02 -9.69 -8.05
C CYS A 72 1.16 -8.71 -8.17
N ALA A 73 1.04 -7.67 -9.00
CA ALA A 73 2.07 -6.65 -9.14
C ALA A 73 2.34 -5.92 -7.82
N TYR A 74 1.28 -5.61 -7.06
CA TYR A 74 1.43 -4.97 -5.76
C TYR A 74 2.10 -5.87 -4.73
N GLY A 75 1.69 -7.14 -4.63
CA GLY A 75 2.35 -8.13 -3.78
C GLY A 75 3.84 -8.27 -4.10
N MET A 76 4.21 -8.36 -5.38
CA MET A 76 5.61 -8.46 -5.80
C MET A 76 6.43 -7.21 -5.42
N LEU A 77 5.85 -6.02 -5.54
CA LEU A 77 6.53 -4.79 -5.13
C LEU A 77 6.72 -4.74 -3.61
N ILE A 78 5.73 -5.18 -2.84
CA ILE A 78 5.86 -5.31 -1.38
C ILE A 78 6.95 -6.31 -1.02
N LEU A 79 6.98 -7.48 -1.66
CA LEU A 79 8.02 -8.49 -1.45
C LEU A 79 9.43 -7.92 -1.67
N VAL A 80 9.63 -7.18 -2.76
CA VAL A 80 10.93 -6.56 -3.08
C VAL A 80 11.27 -5.41 -2.12
N ALA A 81 10.28 -4.69 -1.63
CA ALA A 81 10.47 -3.48 -0.83
C ALA A 81 10.30 -3.69 0.68
N GLN A 82 10.14 -4.91 1.18
CA GLN A 82 9.95 -5.21 2.60
C GLN A 82 11.06 -4.69 3.53
N ASN A 83 12.25 -4.45 2.99
CA ASN A 83 13.38 -3.86 3.72
C ASN A 83 13.42 -2.33 3.65
N GLN A 84 12.43 -1.74 3.01
CA GLN A 84 12.26 -0.30 2.85
C GLN A 84 10.89 0.04 3.43
N LYS A 85 10.74 1.21 4.05
CA LYS A 85 9.46 1.69 4.61
C LYS A 85 8.46 2.09 3.51
N CYS A 86 8.31 1.24 2.50
CA CYS A 86 7.61 1.54 1.27
C CYS A 86 6.25 0.88 1.26
N THR A 87 5.25 1.66 0.88
CA THR A 87 3.84 1.22 0.85
C THR A 87 3.23 1.41 -0.54
N PHE A 88 3.82 2.28 -1.36
CA PHE A 88 3.33 2.67 -2.68
C PHE A 88 1.91 3.25 -2.65
N ASN A 89 1.44 3.71 -1.49
CA ASN A 89 0.08 4.20 -1.27
C ASN A 89 0.06 5.28 -0.16
N PRO A 90 -0.35 6.52 -0.45
CA PRO A 90 -0.35 7.60 0.52
C PRO A 90 -1.20 7.33 1.77
N ALA A 91 -2.35 6.65 1.61
CA ALA A 91 -3.25 6.36 2.72
C ALA A 91 -2.60 5.39 3.71
N ILE A 92 -1.91 4.38 3.20
CA ILE A 92 -1.17 3.37 3.99
C ILE A 92 0.05 4.02 4.64
N THR A 93 0.83 4.80 3.87
CA THR A 93 1.99 5.55 4.40
C THR A 93 1.59 6.38 5.61
N THR A 94 0.45 7.08 5.50
CA THR A 94 -0.04 7.97 6.56
C THR A 94 -0.36 7.19 7.83
N VAL A 95 -1.11 6.10 7.74
CA VAL A 95 -1.49 5.34 8.96
C VAL A 95 -0.35 4.56 9.57
N LEU A 96 0.59 4.03 8.76
CA LEU A 96 1.77 3.34 9.27
C LEU A 96 2.80 4.31 9.86
N SER A 97 2.85 5.56 9.37
CA SER A 97 3.70 6.59 9.99
C SER A 97 3.26 6.95 11.41
N GLY A 98 1.97 6.76 11.74
CA GLY A 98 1.43 7.05 13.06
C GLY A 98 1.67 8.50 13.46
N ASN A 99 2.46 8.71 14.51
CA ASN A 99 2.85 10.04 15.00
C ASN A 99 4.15 10.56 14.37
N ASP A 100 4.86 9.76 13.58
CA ASP A 100 6.07 10.18 12.90
C ASP A 100 5.73 11.17 11.77
N LYS A 101 6.22 12.41 11.92
CA LYS A 101 6.07 13.48 10.92
C LYS A 101 7.40 13.80 10.22
N GLY A 102 8.32 12.84 10.20
CA GLY A 102 9.63 12.98 9.59
C GLY A 102 9.58 13.28 8.09
N LEU A 103 10.69 13.82 7.58
CA LEU A 103 10.87 14.17 6.16
C LEU A 103 10.56 12.99 5.22
N TRP A 104 10.83 11.76 5.66
CA TRP A 104 10.61 10.56 4.86
C TRP A 104 9.14 10.36 4.46
N VAL A 105 8.17 10.73 5.32
CA VAL A 105 6.73 10.59 5.03
C VAL A 105 6.35 11.47 3.85
N SER A 106 6.78 12.74 3.90
CA SER A 106 6.50 13.72 2.84
C SER A 106 7.17 13.32 1.52
N VAL A 107 8.38 12.75 1.60
CA VAL A 107 9.12 12.26 0.44
C VAL A 107 8.47 11.02 -0.15
N ALA A 108 8.03 10.07 0.67
CA ALA A 108 7.30 8.88 0.23
C ALA A 108 6.00 9.29 -0.49
N ILE A 109 5.16 10.10 0.15
CA ILE A 109 3.89 10.55 -0.46
C ILE A 109 4.15 11.34 -1.75
N GLY A 110 5.06 12.32 -1.72
CA GLY A 110 5.37 13.13 -2.90
C GLY A 110 5.92 12.31 -4.08
N SER A 111 6.76 11.33 -3.81
CA SER A 111 7.31 10.43 -4.83
C SER A 111 6.26 9.48 -5.40
N GLN A 112 5.30 9.00 -4.60
CA GLN A 112 4.16 8.20 -5.08
C GLN A 112 3.33 8.98 -6.12
N PHE A 113 2.96 10.24 -5.82
CA PHE A 113 2.22 11.09 -6.76
C PHE A 113 3.02 11.34 -8.04
N GLY A 114 4.33 11.62 -7.93
CA GLY A 114 5.21 11.81 -9.08
C GLY A 114 5.32 10.56 -9.96
N GLY A 115 5.51 9.40 -9.35
CA GLY A 115 5.59 8.11 -10.03
C GLY A 115 4.30 7.76 -10.76
N ALA A 116 3.15 7.93 -10.10
CA ALA A 116 1.84 7.70 -10.71
C ALA A 116 1.56 8.60 -11.92
N PHE A 117 1.87 9.90 -11.81
CA PHE A 117 1.68 10.83 -12.92
C PHE A 117 2.58 10.47 -14.11
N LEU A 118 3.87 10.18 -13.87
CA LEU A 118 4.80 9.82 -14.94
C LEU A 118 4.40 8.50 -15.62
N ALA A 119 3.94 7.52 -14.85
CA ALA A 119 3.41 6.27 -15.40
C ALA A 119 2.15 6.47 -16.24
N SER A 120 1.30 7.43 -15.87
CA SER A 120 0.11 7.77 -16.66
C SER A 120 0.49 8.36 -18.02
N LEU A 121 1.48 9.26 -18.04
CA LEU A 121 2.06 9.79 -19.27
C LEU A 121 2.67 8.67 -20.14
N PHE A 122 3.51 7.82 -19.57
CA PHE A 122 4.17 6.74 -20.30
C PHE A 122 3.18 5.67 -20.78
N GLY A 123 2.21 5.31 -19.94
CA GLY A 123 1.14 4.38 -20.28
C GLY A 123 0.37 4.86 -21.52
N PHE A 124 0.00 6.13 -21.56
CA PHE A 124 -0.64 6.72 -22.74
C PHE A 124 0.22 6.63 -24.01
N LEU A 125 1.52 6.92 -23.92
CA LEU A 125 2.43 6.86 -25.07
C LEU A 125 2.62 5.42 -25.59
N CYS A 126 2.70 4.45 -24.68
CA CYS A 126 2.92 3.04 -25.02
C CYS A 126 1.64 2.36 -25.53
N PHE A 127 0.47 2.75 -25.03
CA PHE A 127 -0.81 2.07 -25.31
C PHE A 127 -1.78 3.02 -26.03
N LYS A 128 -1.58 3.19 -27.35
CA LYS A 128 -2.34 4.11 -28.23
C LYS A 128 -3.88 3.98 -28.21
N ASN A 129 -4.41 2.85 -27.74
CA ASN A 129 -5.86 2.56 -27.72
C ASN A 129 -6.46 2.50 -26.31
N TYR A 130 -5.75 2.97 -25.28
CA TYR A 130 -6.29 3.01 -23.92
C TYR A 130 -7.25 4.19 -23.76
N VAL A 131 -8.50 3.98 -24.17
CA VAL A 131 -9.57 4.96 -24.07
C VAL A 131 -10.56 4.43 -23.02
N ASN A 132 -10.74 5.15 -21.91
CA ASN A 132 -11.89 5.10 -20.98
C ASN A 132 -11.79 4.40 -19.61
N ASP A 133 -10.63 3.93 -19.13
CA ASP A 133 -10.56 3.16 -17.86
C ASP A 133 -9.97 3.91 -16.65
N VAL A 134 -9.95 5.24 -16.73
CA VAL A 134 -9.61 6.08 -15.58
C VAL A 134 -10.77 6.10 -14.60
N PRO A 135 -10.53 6.10 -13.26
CA PRO A 135 -11.59 6.17 -12.27
C PRO A 135 -12.47 7.40 -12.52
N TYR A 136 -13.63 7.16 -13.11
CA TYR A 136 -14.56 8.21 -13.49
C TYR A 136 -15.97 7.66 -13.37
N ILE A 137 -16.74 8.28 -12.48
CA ILE A 137 -18.18 8.10 -12.44
C ILE A 137 -18.75 9.04 -13.50
N SER A 138 -19.12 8.50 -14.67
CA SER A 138 -20.02 9.23 -15.56
C SER A 138 -21.36 9.36 -14.84
N GLN A 139 -21.92 10.58 -14.80
CA GLN A 139 -23.13 10.91 -14.05
C GLN A 139 -24.24 9.86 -14.24
N THR A 140 -24.35 8.93 -13.30
CA THR A 140 -25.33 7.84 -13.29
C THR A 140 -25.69 7.49 -11.85
N ASN A 141 -26.95 7.07 -11.69
CA ASN A 141 -27.66 6.57 -10.50
C ASN A 141 -26.99 6.81 -9.13
N ILE A 142 -27.69 7.53 -8.24
CA ILE A 142 -27.27 7.81 -6.86
C ILE A 142 -26.81 6.55 -6.10
N GLU A 143 -27.40 5.38 -6.39
CA GLU A 143 -26.99 4.09 -5.81
C GLU A 143 -25.57 3.69 -6.21
N ALA A 144 -25.20 3.86 -7.49
CA ALA A 144 -23.86 3.59 -7.97
C ALA A 144 -22.86 4.56 -7.33
N TYR A 145 -23.23 5.82 -7.19
CA TYR A 145 -22.42 6.83 -6.51
C TYR A 145 -22.11 6.45 -5.05
N PHE A 146 -23.13 6.05 -4.28
CA PHE A 146 -22.93 5.56 -2.91
C PHE A 146 -22.14 4.25 -2.86
N ALA A 147 -22.37 3.32 -3.80
CA ALA A 147 -21.60 2.08 -3.88
C ALA A 147 -20.11 2.35 -4.08
N VAL A 148 -19.73 3.34 -4.90
CA VAL A 148 -18.33 3.76 -5.04
C VAL A 148 -17.78 4.30 -3.72
N ILE A 149 -18.48 5.24 -3.08
CA ILE A 149 -18.04 5.83 -1.80
C ILE A 149 -17.79 4.75 -0.75
N ILE A 150 -18.76 3.83 -0.58
CA ILE A 150 -18.65 2.73 0.38
C ILE A 150 -17.52 1.78 -0.03
N GLY A 151 -17.40 1.48 -1.33
CA GLY A 151 -16.35 0.64 -1.89
C GLY A 151 -14.94 1.19 -1.62
N GLU A 152 -14.71 2.49 -1.78
CA GLU A 152 -13.43 3.13 -1.44
C GLU A 152 -13.12 2.98 0.05
N ILE A 153 -14.08 3.31 0.92
CA ILE A 153 -13.88 3.28 2.37
C ILE A 153 -13.61 1.86 2.84
N LEU A 154 -14.47 0.89 2.48
CA LEU A 154 -14.33 -0.50 2.92
C LEU A 154 -13.12 -1.18 2.28
N GLY A 155 -12.86 -0.94 0.99
CA GLY A 155 -11.72 -1.50 0.29
C GLY A 155 -10.39 -1.02 0.91
N SER A 156 -10.25 0.29 1.13
CA SER A 156 -9.06 0.83 1.79
C SER A 156 -8.96 0.43 3.26
N LEU A 157 -10.07 0.28 3.97
CA LEU A 157 -10.07 -0.25 5.35
C LEU A 157 -9.46 -1.65 5.40
N ILE A 158 -9.92 -2.57 4.55
CA ILE A 158 -9.43 -3.95 4.49
C ILE A 158 -7.95 -3.99 4.11
N LEU A 159 -7.56 -3.22 3.10
CA LEU A 159 -6.16 -3.16 2.67
C LEU A 159 -5.26 -2.64 3.81
N CYS A 160 -5.61 -1.49 4.40
CA CYS A 160 -4.85 -0.90 5.49
C CYS A 160 -4.83 -1.81 6.72
N ALA A 161 -5.90 -2.58 6.95
CA ALA A 161 -5.95 -3.53 8.05
C ALA A 161 -4.89 -4.61 7.88
N GLY A 162 -4.78 -5.14 6.65
CA GLY A 162 -3.73 -6.07 6.27
C GLY A 162 -2.33 -5.55 6.60
N PHE A 163 -2.02 -4.33 6.18
CA PHE A 163 -0.74 -3.68 6.50
C PHE A 163 -0.55 -3.52 8.00
N ILE A 164 -1.54 -2.99 8.73
CA ILE A 164 -1.39 -2.76 10.17
C ILE A 164 -1.14 -4.08 10.91
N PHE A 165 -1.90 -5.15 10.61
CA PHE A 165 -1.66 -6.46 11.22
C PHE A 165 -0.29 -7.02 10.88
N GLN A 166 0.07 -7.02 9.60
CA GLN A 166 1.30 -7.65 9.12
C GLN A 166 2.59 -6.92 9.51
N TYR A 167 2.51 -5.63 9.85
CA TYR A 167 3.64 -4.82 10.31
C TYR A 167 3.62 -4.56 11.83
N ASP A 168 2.61 -5.02 12.55
CA ASP A 168 2.56 -4.99 14.01
C ASP A 168 3.24 -6.22 14.59
N GLU A 169 4.07 -6.01 15.62
CA GLU A 169 4.87 -7.10 16.16
C GLU A 169 4.07 -8.18 16.88
N LEU A 170 2.92 -7.81 17.43
CA LEU A 170 2.06 -8.64 18.28
C LEU A 170 0.97 -9.35 17.50
N MET A 171 0.73 -8.96 16.25
CA MET A 171 -0.46 -9.35 15.49
C MET A 171 -0.14 -9.81 14.06
N ASP A 172 1.13 -10.03 13.74
CA ASP A 172 1.54 -10.52 12.42
C ASP A 172 1.00 -11.92 12.18
N PHE A 173 0.36 -12.13 11.03
CA PHE A 173 -0.14 -13.47 10.67
C PHE A 173 1.00 -14.40 10.25
N SER A 174 2.10 -13.84 9.74
CA SER A 174 3.28 -14.59 9.34
C SER A 174 4.54 -13.74 9.43
N SER A 175 5.64 -14.39 9.82
CA SER A 175 6.97 -13.80 9.77
C SER A 175 7.69 -14.01 8.43
N ASP A 176 7.13 -14.82 7.53
CA ASP A 176 7.70 -15.07 6.21
C ASP A 176 7.35 -13.94 5.22
N ARG A 177 8.38 -13.48 4.50
CA ARG A 177 8.27 -12.38 3.54
C ARG A 177 7.33 -12.68 2.38
N LEU A 178 7.39 -13.89 1.82
CA LEU A 178 6.54 -14.27 0.71
C LEU A 178 5.08 -14.34 1.18
N GLU A 179 4.82 -14.98 2.32
CA GLU A 179 3.48 -15.06 2.89
C GLU A 179 2.88 -13.69 3.20
N HIS A 180 3.66 -12.79 3.81
CA HIS A 180 3.26 -11.41 4.06
C HIS A 180 2.83 -10.70 2.76
N SER A 181 3.62 -10.84 1.69
CA SER A 181 3.31 -10.24 0.39
C SER A 181 2.06 -10.85 -0.27
N ILE A 182 1.85 -12.16 -0.12
CA ILE A 182 0.66 -12.86 -0.61
C ILE A 182 -0.59 -12.38 0.14
N ILE A 183 -0.51 -12.22 1.47
CA ILE A 183 -1.63 -11.75 2.28
C ILE A 183 -2.03 -10.33 1.91
N ILE A 184 -1.07 -9.41 1.77
CA ILE A 184 -1.34 -8.04 1.33
C ILE A 184 -1.96 -8.02 -0.08
N SER A 185 -1.42 -8.81 -1.01
CA SER A 185 -1.96 -8.95 -2.36
C SER A 185 -3.41 -9.47 -2.36
N ALA A 186 -3.69 -10.50 -1.56
CA ALA A 186 -5.03 -11.07 -1.44
C ALA A 186 -6.03 -10.06 -0.86
N LEU A 187 -5.67 -9.37 0.21
CA LEU A 187 -6.51 -8.32 0.82
C LEU A 187 -6.73 -7.15 -0.13
N TYR A 188 -5.73 -6.81 -0.94
CA TYR A 188 -5.88 -5.81 -1.97
C TYR A 188 -6.89 -6.23 -3.05
N SER A 189 -6.81 -7.48 -3.52
CA SER A 189 -7.77 -8.05 -4.47
C SER A 189 -9.20 -8.02 -3.92
N VAL A 190 -9.39 -8.38 -2.64
CA VAL A 190 -10.69 -8.29 -1.94
C VAL A 190 -11.18 -6.85 -1.92
N GLY A 191 -10.34 -5.90 -1.48
CA GLY A 191 -10.71 -4.49 -1.45
C GLY A 191 -11.11 -3.96 -2.82
N ARG A 192 -10.34 -4.28 -3.86
CA ARG A 192 -10.67 -3.87 -5.24
C ARG A 192 -12.00 -4.43 -5.70
N THR A 193 -12.32 -5.67 -5.34
CA THR A 193 -13.59 -6.32 -5.69
C THR A 193 -14.78 -5.57 -5.09
N LEU A 194 -14.68 -5.08 -3.84
CA LEU A 194 -15.72 -4.26 -3.21
C LEU A 194 -15.89 -2.89 -3.88
N SER A 195 -14.82 -2.35 -4.46
CA SER A 195 -14.80 -1.08 -5.20
C SER A 195 -14.95 -1.24 -6.72
N TYR A 196 -15.33 -2.42 -7.22
CA TYR A 196 -15.27 -2.77 -8.64
C TYR A 196 -16.08 -1.81 -9.53
N VAL A 197 -17.23 -1.34 -9.04
CA VAL A 197 -18.11 -0.37 -9.73
C VAL A 197 -17.33 0.87 -10.18
N ALA A 198 -16.31 1.26 -9.42
CA ALA A 198 -15.53 2.48 -9.63
C ALA A 198 -14.21 2.25 -10.36
N LYS A 199 -13.85 0.99 -10.65
CA LYS A 199 -12.52 0.61 -11.14
C LYS A 199 -11.38 1.13 -10.26
N SER A 200 -11.62 1.25 -8.95
CA SER A 200 -10.72 1.92 -8.02
C SER A 200 -9.35 1.26 -7.90
N SER A 201 -8.35 2.08 -7.62
CA SER A 201 -7.02 1.65 -7.18
C SER A 201 -6.88 1.60 -5.66
N LEU A 202 -7.87 2.08 -4.89
CA LEU A 202 -7.78 2.27 -3.43
C LEU A 202 -6.54 3.07 -3.01
N ASN A 203 -6.02 3.90 -3.91
CA ASN A 203 -4.73 4.55 -3.81
C ASN A 203 -4.82 5.99 -4.33
N PRO A 204 -4.75 6.99 -3.42
CA PRO A 204 -4.87 8.40 -3.77
C PRO A 204 -3.88 8.88 -4.84
N ALA A 205 -2.62 8.42 -4.78
CA ALA A 205 -1.59 8.85 -5.72
C ALA A 205 -1.90 8.36 -7.14
N ILE A 206 -2.28 7.09 -7.27
CA ILE A 206 -2.62 6.47 -8.55
C ILE A 206 -3.87 7.12 -9.14
N ALA A 207 -4.93 7.29 -8.34
CA ALA A 207 -6.16 7.91 -8.80
C ALA A 207 -5.93 9.36 -9.27
N PHE A 208 -5.18 10.15 -8.49
CA PHE A 208 -4.82 11.50 -8.87
C PHE A 208 -3.97 11.53 -10.14
N GLY A 209 -2.93 10.70 -10.24
CA GLY A 209 -2.04 10.63 -11.40
C GLY A 209 -2.80 10.35 -12.69
N LEU A 210 -3.69 9.35 -12.68
CA LEU A 210 -4.51 8.97 -13.83
C LEU A 210 -5.49 10.07 -14.23
N VAL A 211 -6.28 10.58 -13.28
CA VAL A 211 -7.32 11.60 -13.56
C VAL A 211 -6.69 12.92 -13.99
N PHE A 212 -5.63 13.35 -13.30
CA PHE A 212 -4.94 14.60 -13.64
C PHE A 212 -4.30 14.52 -15.02
N PHE A 213 -3.65 13.40 -15.36
CA PHE A 213 -3.11 13.19 -16.69
C PHE A 213 -4.19 13.20 -17.78
N GLU A 214 -5.32 12.51 -17.59
CA GLU A 214 -6.43 12.53 -18.57
C GLU A 214 -7.02 13.93 -18.77
N CYS A 215 -7.20 14.70 -17.69
CA CYS A 215 -7.65 16.08 -17.78
C CYS A 215 -6.67 16.96 -18.57
N CYS A 216 -5.37 16.79 -18.35
CA CYS A 216 -4.33 17.47 -19.12
C CYS A 216 -4.32 17.04 -20.59
N LYS A 217 -4.57 15.76 -20.87
CA LYS A 217 -4.55 15.19 -22.22
C LYS A 217 -5.68 15.73 -23.10
N ASP A 218 -6.91 15.77 -22.60
CA ASP A 218 -8.09 16.08 -23.43
C ASP A 218 -8.88 17.32 -23.01
N GLY A 219 -8.44 18.02 -21.96
CA GLY A 219 -9.04 19.27 -21.49
C GLY A 219 -10.36 19.12 -20.72
N HIS A 220 -10.87 17.91 -20.48
CA HIS A 220 -12.15 17.71 -19.79
C HIS A 220 -11.99 17.69 -18.27
N TRP A 221 -11.82 18.88 -17.68
CA TRP A 221 -11.66 19.08 -16.24
C TRP A 221 -12.87 18.65 -15.38
N GLY A 222 -14.04 18.42 -16.00
CA GLY A 222 -15.21 17.88 -15.29
C GLY A 222 -14.94 16.55 -14.59
N ARG A 223 -13.96 15.75 -15.06
CA ARG A 223 -13.55 14.50 -14.38
C ARG A 223 -12.95 14.73 -13.01
N PHE A 224 -12.36 15.91 -12.78
CA PHE A 224 -11.75 16.28 -11.52
C PHE A 224 -12.78 16.42 -10.39
N TRP A 225 -14.06 16.66 -10.72
CA TRP A 225 -15.12 16.84 -9.73
C TRP A 225 -15.29 15.63 -8.80
N ASN A 226 -15.16 14.41 -9.32
CA ASN A 226 -15.31 13.18 -8.54
C ASN A 226 -13.98 12.66 -7.99
N LEU A 227 -12.85 13.34 -8.27
CA LEU A 227 -11.54 12.87 -7.85
C LEU A 227 -11.40 12.77 -6.33
N TRP A 228 -12.10 13.62 -5.57
CA TRP A 228 -12.08 13.59 -4.11
C TRP A 228 -12.52 12.23 -3.54
N ILE A 229 -13.40 11.51 -4.23
CA ILE A 229 -13.84 10.17 -3.82
C ILE A 229 -12.63 9.25 -3.75
N TYR A 230 -11.80 9.26 -4.79
CA TYR A 230 -10.64 8.38 -4.92
C TYR A 230 -9.38 8.89 -4.23
N SER A 231 -9.30 10.19 -3.94
CA SER A 231 -8.13 10.80 -3.29
C SER A 231 -8.32 11.02 -1.79
N ILE A 232 -9.54 11.16 -1.29
CA ILE A 232 -9.82 11.41 0.13
C ILE A 232 -10.38 10.17 0.84
N LEU A 233 -11.34 9.46 0.25
CA LEU A 233 -11.99 8.34 0.95
C LEU A 233 -11.06 7.16 1.29
N PRO A 234 -10.00 6.87 0.50
CA PRO A 234 -9.00 5.90 0.96
C PRO A 234 -8.35 6.26 2.29
N PHE A 235 -8.12 7.56 2.57
CA PHE A 235 -7.64 8.00 3.88
C PHE A 235 -8.67 7.78 4.99
N VAL A 236 -9.96 7.94 4.68
CA VAL A 236 -11.05 7.65 5.62
C VAL A 236 -11.07 6.16 5.99
N GLY A 237 -10.99 5.28 4.98
CA GLY A 237 -10.88 3.83 5.21
C GLY A 237 -9.64 3.45 6.01
N ALA A 238 -8.49 4.05 5.68
CA ALA A 238 -7.24 3.85 6.41
C ALA A 238 -7.36 4.30 7.87
N PHE A 239 -7.94 5.46 8.13
CA PHE A 239 -8.16 5.98 9.49
C PHE A 239 -9.07 5.04 10.31
N PHE A 240 -10.17 4.55 9.73
CA PHE A 240 -11.02 3.58 10.42
C PHE A 240 -10.27 2.29 10.74
N SER A 241 -9.46 1.80 9.81
CA SER A 241 -8.62 0.63 10.03
C SER A 241 -7.65 0.83 11.19
N PHE A 242 -6.96 1.98 11.22
CA PHE A 242 -6.07 2.37 12.31
C PHE A 242 -6.81 2.43 13.64
N ALA A 243 -7.97 3.11 13.70
CA ALA A 243 -8.76 3.22 14.93
C ALA A 243 -9.22 1.85 15.44
N ILE A 244 -9.77 0.98 14.57
CA ILE A 244 -10.24 -0.34 14.97
C ILE A 244 -9.08 -1.21 15.47
N ILE A 245 -7.96 -1.24 14.75
CA ILE A 245 -6.89 -2.19 15.07
C ILE A 245 -6.03 -1.69 16.22
N LYS A 246 -5.55 -0.45 16.17
CA LYS A 246 -4.63 0.07 17.19
C LYS A 246 -5.33 0.44 18.48
N VAL A 247 -6.57 0.93 18.44
CA VAL A 247 -7.27 1.37 19.66
C VAL A 247 -8.13 0.27 20.26
N ILE A 248 -8.81 -0.53 19.44
CA ILE A 248 -9.75 -1.54 19.96
C ILE A 248 -9.07 -2.90 20.05
N TYR A 249 -8.57 -3.41 18.93
CA TYR A 249 -8.12 -4.79 18.86
C TYR A 249 -6.80 -5.01 19.62
N ARG A 250 -5.82 -4.12 19.47
CA ARG A 250 -4.52 -4.21 20.17
C ARG A 250 -4.67 -4.12 21.68
N ASP A 251 -5.45 -3.16 22.19
CA ASP A 251 -5.75 -3.03 23.62
C ASP A 251 -6.38 -4.32 24.20
N CYS A 252 -7.31 -4.94 23.46
CA CYS A 252 -7.90 -6.21 23.86
C CYS A 252 -6.87 -7.35 23.84
N TYR A 253 -6.01 -7.40 22.83
CA TYR A 253 -4.98 -8.42 22.68
C TYR A 253 -3.93 -8.33 23.80
N GLU A 254 -3.43 -7.14 24.10
CA GLU A 254 -2.47 -6.91 25.19
C GLU A 254 -3.05 -7.28 26.56
N LYS A 255 -4.34 -6.98 26.81
CA LYS A 255 -5.03 -7.42 28.03
C LYS A 255 -5.13 -8.95 28.13
N GLN A 256 -5.29 -9.66 27.01
CA GLN A 256 -5.30 -11.13 26.98
C GLN A 256 -3.93 -11.71 27.31
N ILE A 257 -2.84 -11.12 26.79
CA ILE A 257 -1.47 -11.50 27.15
C ILE A 257 -1.25 -11.28 28.65
N GLN A 258 -1.60 -10.10 29.18
CA GLN A 258 -1.44 -9.77 30.60
C GLN A 258 -2.25 -10.70 31.51
N ALA A 259 -3.40 -11.18 31.04
CA ALA A 259 -4.23 -12.16 31.75
C ALA A 259 -3.72 -13.62 31.60
N GLY A 260 -2.65 -13.86 30.85
CA GLY A 260 -2.11 -15.20 30.57
C GLY A 260 -3.02 -16.06 29.70
N LEU A 261 -3.93 -15.45 28.94
CA LEU A 261 -4.86 -16.15 28.05
C LEU A 261 -4.27 -16.41 26.66
N ARG A 262 -3.17 -15.73 26.33
CA ARG A 262 -2.39 -15.88 25.10
C ARG A 262 -0.90 -15.72 25.40
N GLU A 263 -0.09 -16.47 24.67
CA GLU A 263 1.37 -16.34 24.64
C GLU A 263 1.81 -15.32 23.58
#